data_AF-A0A9W9ETM7-F1
#
_entry.id   AF-A0A9W9ETM7-F1
#
_cell.length_a   1.000
_cell.length_b   1.000
_cell.length_c   1.000
_cell.angle_alpha   90.00
_cell.angle_beta   90.00
_cell.angle_gamma   90.00
#
_symmetry.space_group_name_H-M   'P 1'
#
loop_
_entity.id
_entity.type
_entity.pdbx_description
1 polymer ?
#
loop_
_entity_poly.entity_id
_entity_poly.type
_entity_poly.pdbx_seq_one_letter_code
_entity_poly.pdbx_strand_id
1 'polypeptide(L)'
;KWLLAASLNSLAVAQYFPPTPEGLTVVNSKHQEGVQISYKEPGICETTAGVRSYSGYVHLPPGTLEDVGVDQEYPINTFFWFFEARHNPRNAPLSIWMNGGPGSSSLIGLMQENGPCLVKSDSNSTELNPWSWNNYVNMLYIDQPNQVGFSYDTPTNGTFDQIKSAWNVSEWTHGVPIQNNTFYVGTTTSQNGSLSANNTENAARSLWHFAQTWFSEFPEYKPHDDRVSIWTESYGGRYGPSFAAFFQEQNERIQNGTIGSPDEAHYIHLDTLGIVNGCIDLLIQEPTYPMMAYNNTYGVEAINKTLYDQAMHDWSRPGGCKDLIIECRVLAAEGDPQMHGNNETVNKACNQASQFCNEKVEGVYPTYAQRGYYDITHKDPDPFPEPFYFGYLSQHWVQKALGVPINFTESIDSVSRGFASTGDYPRADVHGYLHDIGYLLDNGIKVSLIYGDRDYACNWIGGEDVSLLVDYSKAHDFRAAGYSPLQTNSSYVGGQVRQHGNFSFARVYQAGHEVPAYQPQTAYELFHRALFNRDLATGKINTARNSSYSTSGPQSTWHIKNEILATPEPVCYILSLESTCSEDQIASVLNNTAVIKDYIVVDDGSRKFDKGPFFSTDN
;
A
#
# COMPACT_ATOMS: atom_id res chain seq x y z
N LYS A 1 -37.38 -19.83 35.39
CA LYS A 1 -37.08 -18.79 34.38
C LYS A 1 -35.76 -18.05 34.71
N TRP A 2 -34.64 -18.76 34.88
CA TRP A 2 -33.34 -18.16 35.27
C TRP A 2 -32.16 -18.84 34.55
N LEU A 3 -32.33 -19.23 33.28
CA LEU A 3 -31.29 -19.93 32.49
C LEU A 3 -31.09 -19.36 31.07
N LEU A 4 -31.68 -18.20 30.74
CA LEU A 4 -31.62 -17.62 29.38
C LEU A 4 -30.89 -16.26 29.29
N ALA A 5 -30.43 -15.69 30.40
CA ALA A 5 -29.74 -14.38 30.39
C ALA A 5 -28.20 -14.48 30.28
N ALA A 6 -27.60 -15.60 30.68
CA ALA A 6 -26.14 -15.78 30.63
C ALA A 6 -25.60 -16.13 29.23
N SER A 7 -26.44 -16.67 28.34
CA SER A 7 -26.05 -17.04 26.97
C SER A 7 -26.03 -15.86 26.00
N LEU A 8 -26.89 -14.85 26.19
CA LEU A 8 -26.95 -13.68 25.28
C LEU A 8 -25.77 -12.73 25.47
N ASN A 9 -25.32 -12.49 26.71
CA ASN A 9 -24.14 -11.67 26.96
C ASN A 9 -22.83 -12.35 26.53
N SER A 10 -22.74 -13.68 26.64
CA SER A 10 -21.55 -14.42 26.16
C SER A 10 -21.50 -14.51 24.63
N LEU A 11 -22.65 -14.62 23.95
CA LEU A 11 -22.74 -14.56 22.48
C LEU A 11 -22.42 -13.16 21.94
N ALA A 12 -22.85 -12.09 22.62
CA ALA A 12 -22.53 -10.72 22.21
C ALA A 12 -21.04 -10.41 22.31
N VAL A 13 -20.35 -10.85 23.38
CA VAL A 13 -18.90 -10.64 23.55
C VAL A 13 -18.07 -11.46 22.53
N ALA A 14 -18.55 -12.66 22.16
CA ALA A 14 -17.86 -13.53 21.20
C ALA A 14 -17.83 -13.00 19.76
N GLN A 15 -18.69 -12.05 19.39
CA GLN A 15 -18.79 -11.53 18.02
C GLN A 15 -17.67 -10.53 17.68
N TYR A 16 -16.98 -9.96 18.67
CA TYR A 16 -15.98 -8.91 18.47
C TYR A 16 -14.54 -9.41 18.40
N PHE A 17 -14.27 -10.53 19.09
CA PHE A 17 -13.02 -11.25 18.90
C PHE A 17 -13.10 -12.03 17.58
N PRO A 18 -11.99 -12.14 16.84
CA PRO A 18 -11.94 -12.94 15.65
C PRO A 18 -12.27 -14.40 16.01
N PRO A 19 -12.99 -15.13 15.14
CA PRO A 19 -13.23 -16.54 15.34
C PRO A 19 -11.91 -17.30 15.38
N THR A 20 -11.85 -18.35 16.20
CA THR A 20 -10.72 -19.29 16.15
C THR A 20 -10.57 -19.83 14.72
N PRO A 21 -9.38 -19.74 14.10
CA PRO A 21 -9.17 -20.30 12.77
C PRO A 21 -9.44 -21.81 12.73
N GLU A 22 -10.27 -22.23 11.79
CA GLU A 22 -10.67 -23.62 11.59
C GLU A 22 -10.51 -24.02 10.11
N GLY A 23 -10.20 -25.30 9.89
CA GLY A 23 -10.10 -25.87 8.54
C GLY A 23 -8.87 -25.40 7.76
N LEU A 24 -7.78 -25.04 8.45
CA LEU A 24 -6.51 -24.68 7.84
C LEU A 24 -5.77 -25.94 7.37
N THR A 25 -5.21 -25.87 6.17
CA THR A 25 -4.16 -26.77 5.71
C THR A 25 -2.83 -26.24 6.18
N VAL A 26 -1.96 -27.10 6.71
CA VAL A 26 -0.62 -26.73 7.20
C VAL A 26 0.43 -27.51 6.43
N VAL A 27 1.42 -26.78 5.90
CA VAL A 27 2.57 -27.31 5.17
C VAL A 27 3.82 -26.89 5.93
N ASN A 28 4.62 -27.86 6.38
CA ASN A 28 5.93 -27.58 6.98
C ASN A 28 6.97 -27.39 5.88
N SER A 29 7.82 -26.37 6.03
CA SER A 29 8.96 -26.17 5.14
C SER A 29 9.92 -27.36 5.20
N LYS A 30 10.45 -27.77 4.05
CA LYS A 30 11.50 -28.78 3.95
C LYS A 30 12.89 -28.18 4.07
N HIS A 31 13.01 -26.86 3.91
CA HIS A 31 14.29 -26.15 3.83
C HIS A 31 14.70 -25.50 5.16
N GLN A 32 13.74 -25.15 6.02
CA GLN A 32 14.02 -24.50 7.30
C GLN A 32 13.12 -25.05 8.41
N GLU A 33 13.74 -25.48 9.51
CA GLU A 33 13.02 -26.06 10.64
C GLU A 33 12.07 -25.04 11.30
N GLY A 34 10.85 -25.47 11.61
CA GLY A 34 9.85 -24.63 12.27
C GLY A 34 9.09 -23.66 11.35
N VAL A 35 9.61 -23.36 10.16
CA VAL A 35 8.91 -22.55 9.15
C VAL A 35 7.72 -23.32 8.57
N GLN A 36 6.57 -22.67 8.45
CA GLN A 36 5.32 -23.29 7.99
C GLN A 36 4.48 -22.35 7.13
N ILE A 37 3.64 -22.92 6.26
CA ILE A 37 2.54 -22.23 5.61
C ILE A 37 1.24 -22.78 6.17
N SER A 38 0.34 -21.92 6.64
CA SER A 38 -1.04 -22.30 6.94
C SER A 38 -1.99 -21.57 5.99
N TYR A 39 -2.98 -22.25 5.42
CA TYR A 39 -3.88 -21.64 4.44
C TYR A 39 -5.22 -22.36 4.30
N LYS A 40 -6.20 -21.67 3.72
CA LYS A 40 -7.49 -22.24 3.29
C LYS A 40 -8.03 -21.48 2.09
N GLU A 41 -9.01 -22.07 1.40
CA GLU A 41 -9.79 -21.38 0.37
C GLU A 41 -10.96 -20.64 1.05
N PRO A 42 -11.02 -19.30 0.99
CA PRO A 42 -12.01 -18.53 1.74
C PRO A 42 -13.38 -18.52 1.06
N GLY A 43 -13.44 -18.66 -0.27
CA GLY A 43 -14.69 -18.69 -1.03
C GLY A 43 -15.44 -17.35 -1.08
N ILE A 44 -14.72 -16.24 -0.91
CA ILE A 44 -15.26 -14.87 -0.89
C ILE A 44 -14.45 -13.96 -1.82
N CYS A 45 -14.99 -12.79 -2.16
CA CYS A 45 -14.41 -11.81 -3.09
C CYS A 45 -14.31 -12.31 -4.54
N GLU A 46 -13.44 -13.28 -4.84
CA GLU A 46 -13.40 -13.94 -6.15
C GLU A 46 -14.45 -15.05 -6.22
N THR A 47 -15.43 -14.87 -7.11
CA THR A 47 -16.59 -15.78 -7.26
C THR A 47 -16.75 -16.32 -8.69
N THR A 48 -15.78 -16.04 -9.56
CA THR A 48 -15.75 -16.57 -10.93
C THR A 48 -15.62 -18.09 -10.89
N ALA A 49 -16.51 -18.78 -11.59
CA ALA A 49 -16.56 -20.24 -11.58
C ALA A 49 -15.24 -20.86 -12.06
N GLY A 50 -14.64 -21.71 -11.22
CA GLY A 50 -13.39 -22.42 -11.52
C GLY A 50 -12.11 -21.63 -11.25
N VAL A 51 -12.20 -20.41 -10.72
CA VAL A 51 -11.06 -19.61 -10.26
C VAL A 51 -10.91 -19.80 -8.76
N ARG A 52 -9.74 -20.22 -8.29
CA ARG A 52 -9.49 -20.46 -6.86
C ARG A 52 -8.80 -19.28 -6.21
N SER A 53 -8.99 -19.14 -4.90
CA SER A 53 -8.27 -18.18 -4.07
C SER A 53 -7.87 -18.83 -2.76
N TYR A 54 -6.81 -18.32 -2.14
CA TYR A 54 -6.27 -18.87 -0.90
C TYR A 54 -5.81 -17.74 0.00
N SER A 55 -6.24 -17.75 1.25
CA SER A 55 -5.75 -16.86 2.29
C SER A 55 -5.05 -17.67 3.37
N GLY A 56 -4.03 -17.08 3.99
CA GLY A 56 -3.21 -17.79 4.94
C GLY A 56 -2.02 -17.00 5.45
N TYR A 57 -1.08 -17.72 6.03
CA TYR A 57 0.12 -17.19 6.65
C TYR A 57 1.35 -17.98 6.22
N VAL A 58 2.44 -17.26 6.01
CA VAL A 58 3.78 -17.85 6.18
C VAL A 58 4.25 -17.53 7.60
N HIS A 59 4.63 -18.56 8.33
CA HIS A 59 5.09 -18.50 9.72
C HIS A 59 6.60 -18.67 9.76
N LEU A 60 7.31 -17.63 10.20
CA LEU A 60 8.75 -17.64 10.42
C LEU A 60 9.01 -17.61 11.93
N PRO A 61 9.59 -18.68 12.53
CA PRO A 61 9.97 -18.66 13.95
C PRO A 61 11.09 -17.65 14.23
N PRO A 62 11.35 -17.29 15.50
CA PRO A 62 12.53 -16.54 15.89
C PRO A 62 13.83 -17.15 15.34
N GLY A 63 14.80 -16.32 14.95
CA GLY A 63 16.09 -16.70 14.36
C GLY A 63 16.06 -17.01 12.86
N THR A 64 14.91 -16.84 12.18
CA THR A 64 14.78 -17.18 10.75
C THR A 64 15.61 -16.27 9.84
N LEU A 65 15.86 -15.02 10.27
CA LEU A 65 16.53 -13.99 9.46
C LEU A 65 18.03 -13.84 9.75
N GLU A 66 18.63 -14.75 10.52
CA GLU A 66 20.04 -14.66 10.94
C GLU A 66 21.02 -14.68 9.75
N ASP A 67 20.72 -15.43 8.70
CA ASP A 67 21.55 -15.58 7.49
C ASP A 67 21.58 -14.31 6.63
N VAL A 68 20.58 -13.43 6.79
CA VAL A 68 20.52 -12.09 6.20
C VAL A 68 20.88 -10.98 7.21
N GLY A 69 21.47 -11.36 8.35
CA GLY A 69 22.06 -10.43 9.31
C GLY A 69 21.05 -9.67 10.17
N VAL A 70 19.85 -10.22 10.40
CA VAL A 70 18.83 -9.62 11.27
C VAL A 70 18.65 -10.50 12.51
N ASP A 71 18.89 -9.92 13.68
CA ASP A 71 18.61 -10.55 14.98
C ASP A 71 17.12 -10.45 15.29
N GLN A 72 16.37 -11.50 14.95
CA GLN A 72 14.92 -11.55 15.04
C GLN A 72 14.47 -12.50 16.18
N GLU A 73 14.20 -11.93 17.36
CA GLU A 73 13.81 -12.66 18.57
C GLU A 73 12.29 -12.94 18.70
N TYR A 74 11.50 -12.67 17.66
CA TYR A 74 10.03 -12.69 17.70
C TYR A 74 9.44 -13.42 16.51
N PRO A 75 8.32 -14.17 16.61
CA PRO A 75 7.73 -14.80 15.44
C PRO A 75 7.21 -13.77 14.43
N ILE A 76 7.35 -14.07 13.14
CA ILE A 76 6.74 -13.31 12.04
C ILE A 76 5.65 -14.19 11.43
N ASN A 77 4.40 -13.72 11.45
CA ASN A 77 3.28 -14.39 10.79
C ASN A 77 2.74 -13.46 9.71
N THR A 78 3.22 -13.64 8.48
CA THR A 78 2.89 -12.77 7.35
C THR A 78 1.64 -13.29 6.64
N PHE A 79 0.55 -12.52 6.70
CA PHE A 79 -0.68 -12.81 6.00
C PHE A 79 -0.54 -12.60 4.49
N PHE A 80 -1.13 -13.50 3.72
CA PHE A 80 -1.27 -13.35 2.28
C PHE A 80 -2.70 -13.69 1.83
N TRP A 81 -3.12 -13.09 0.72
CA TRP A 81 -4.30 -13.49 -0.03
C TRP A 81 -3.96 -13.62 -1.51
N PHE A 82 -3.96 -14.86 -1.98
CA PHE A 82 -3.65 -15.25 -3.34
C PHE A 82 -4.92 -15.49 -4.16
N PHE A 83 -4.92 -15.04 -5.42
CA PHE A 83 -5.97 -15.29 -6.40
C PHE A 83 -5.38 -15.82 -7.69
N GLU A 84 -5.93 -16.92 -8.19
CA GLU A 84 -5.63 -17.40 -9.53
C GLU A 84 -6.07 -16.37 -10.59
N ALA A 85 -5.35 -16.33 -11.70
CA ALA A 85 -5.80 -15.61 -12.88
C ALA A 85 -7.15 -16.18 -13.36
N ARG A 86 -8.11 -15.32 -13.69
CA ARG A 86 -9.40 -15.73 -14.27
C ARG A 86 -9.22 -16.42 -15.62
N HIS A 87 -8.16 -16.08 -16.33
CA HIS A 87 -7.81 -16.67 -17.61
C HIS A 87 -6.47 -17.41 -17.54
N ASN A 88 -6.53 -18.73 -17.71
CA ASN A 88 -5.37 -19.61 -17.85
C ASN A 88 -4.34 -19.50 -16.70
N PRO A 89 -4.76 -19.70 -15.43
CA PRO A 89 -3.90 -19.44 -14.27
C PRO A 89 -2.59 -20.23 -14.26
N ARG A 90 -2.59 -21.45 -14.83
CA ARG A 90 -1.37 -22.27 -14.94
C ARG A 90 -0.29 -21.66 -15.83
N ASN A 91 -0.63 -20.82 -16.81
CA ASN A 91 0.35 -20.18 -17.69
C ASN A 91 0.35 -18.65 -17.54
N ALA A 92 -0.35 -18.13 -16.54
CA ALA A 92 -0.32 -16.72 -16.21
C ALA A 92 0.90 -16.44 -15.32
N PRO A 93 1.61 -15.31 -15.51
CA PRO A 93 2.63 -14.87 -14.57
C PRO A 93 1.98 -14.54 -13.22
N LEU A 94 2.81 -14.33 -12.20
CA LEU A 94 2.37 -13.86 -10.89
C LEU A 94 2.81 -12.42 -10.64
N SER A 95 1.96 -11.66 -9.97
CA SER A 95 2.29 -10.34 -9.45
C SER A 95 2.02 -10.27 -7.96
N ILE A 96 3.02 -9.82 -7.21
CA ILE A 96 2.90 -9.41 -5.82
C ILE A 96 2.36 -7.98 -5.80
N TRP A 97 1.43 -7.67 -4.90
CA TRP A 97 0.98 -6.32 -4.60
C TRP A 97 1.28 -5.96 -3.14
N MET A 98 1.86 -4.77 -2.93
CA MET A 98 2.11 -4.21 -1.60
C MET A 98 1.72 -2.73 -1.53
N ASN A 99 0.80 -2.36 -0.64
CA ASN A 99 0.57 -0.95 -0.29
C ASN A 99 1.74 -0.42 0.57
N GLY A 100 1.70 0.89 0.86
CA GLY A 100 2.76 1.62 1.53
C GLY A 100 2.55 1.83 3.04
N GLY A 101 2.32 3.09 3.44
CA GLY A 101 2.28 3.54 4.83
C GLY A 101 3.49 4.41 5.19
N PRO A 102 4.56 3.88 5.82
CA PRO A 102 4.87 2.46 6.03
C PRO A 102 4.02 1.84 7.14
N GLY A 103 3.65 0.57 6.98
CA GLY A 103 2.84 -0.16 7.95
C GLY A 103 1.35 -0.21 7.64
N SER A 104 0.97 0.00 6.37
CA SER A 104 -0.42 -0.10 5.89
C SER A 104 -0.65 -1.41 5.14
N SER A 105 -1.84 -1.98 5.31
CA SER A 105 -2.24 -3.28 4.75
C SER A 105 -2.35 -3.25 3.23
N SER A 106 -1.95 -4.34 2.59
CA SER A 106 -2.14 -4.55 1.15
C SER A 106 -3.58 -4.91 0.78
N LEU A 107 -4.45 -5.03 1.78
CA LEU A 107 -5.88 -5.19 1.57
C LEU A 107 -6.58 -3.89 1.18
N ILE A 108 -5.93 -2.73 1.31
CA ILE A 108 -6.37 -1.47 0.68
C ILE A 108 -6.48 -1.71 -0.82
N GLY A 109 -5.37 -2.09 -1.47
CA GLY A 109 -5.36 -2.32 -2.90
C GLY A 109 -6.17 -3.51 -3.37
N LEU A 110 -6.29 -4.55 -2.54
CA LEU A 110 -7.20 -5.66 -2.83
C LEU A 110 -8.66 -5.18 -2.86
N MET A 111 -9.10 -4.42 -1.87
CA MET A 111 -10.53 -4.16 -1.65
C MET A 111 -11.07 -2.91 -2.34
N GLN A 112 -10.22 -1.92 -2.61
CA GLN A 112 -10.63 -0.61 -3.16
C GLN A 112 -10.04 -0.33 -4.54
N GLU A 113 -8.92 -0.95 -4.90
CA GLU A 113 -8.17 -0.59 -6.09
C GLU A 113 -8.27 -1.65 -7.21
N ASN A 114 -7.48 -2.71 -7.08
CA ASN A 114 -7.10 -3.59 -8.19
C ASN A 114 -7.42 -5.07 -7.96
N GLY A 115 -7.99 -5.42 -6.82
CA GLY A 115 -8.38 -6.79 -6.50
C GLY A 115 -9.66 -7.27 -7.17
N PRO A 116 -10.04 -8.55 -6.93
CA PRO A 116 -11.07 -9.24 -7.69
C PRO A 116 -12.50 -8.77 -7.43
N CYS A 117 -12.73 -8.06 -6.33
CA CYS A 117 -14.05 -7.57 -5.96
C CYS A 117 -14.00 -6.14 -5.41
N LEU A 118 -15.15 -5.48 -5.48
CA LEU A 118 -15.42 -4.19 -4.86
C LEU A 118 -16.41 -4.41 -3.70
N VAL A 119 -16.15 -3.78 -2.56
CA VAL A 119 -17.01 -3.85 -1.38
C VAL A 119 -18.18 -2.87 -1.52
N LYS A 120 -19.41 -3.33 -1.26
CA LYS A 120 -20.61 -2.50 -1.34
C LYS A 120 -20.82 -1.67 -0.09
N SER A 121 -21.68 -0.65 -0.19
CA SER A 121 -22.00 0.27 0.90
C SER A 121 -22.73 -0.35 2.11
N ASP A 122 -23.12 -1.63 2.03
CA ASP A 122 -23.61 -2.38 3.19
C ASP A 122 -22.48 -2.96 4.05
N SER A 123 -21.21 -2.76 3.64
CA SER A 123 -20.00 -3.31 4.26
C SER A 123 -20.08 -4.82 4.50
N ASN A 124 -20.86 -5.54 3.70
CA ASN A 124 -21.14 -6.94 3.90
C ASN A 124 -21.14 -7.73 2.58
N SER A 125 -21.58 -7.15 1.48
CA SER A 125 -21.56 -7.80 0.17
C SER A 125 -20.48 -7.22 -0.74
N THR A 126 -20.07 -8.02 -1.72
CA THR A 126 -19.10 -7.61 -2.74
C THR A 126 -19.65 -7.88 -4.14
N GLU A 127 -19.06 -7.25 -5.15
CA GLU A 127 -19.26 -7.58 -6.56
C GLU A 127 -17.94 -7.70 -7.30
N LEU A 128 -17.91 -8.47 -8.39
CA LEU A 128 -16.68 -8.67 -9.15
C LEU A 128 -16.21 -7.35 -9.76
N ASN A 129 -14.93 -7.03 -9.56
CA ASN A 129 -14.26 -5.93 -10.22
C ASN A 129 -13.97 -6.32 -11.69
N PRO A 130 -14.57 -5.63 -12.69
CA PRO A 130 -14.31 -5.94 -14.09
C PRO A 130 -12.88 -5.60 -14.52
N TRP A 131 -12.21 -4.68 -13.81
CA TRP A 131 -10.84 -4.23 -14.07
C TRP A 131 -9.83 -4.84 -13.09
N SER A 132 -10.20 -5.94 -12.43
CA SER A 132 -9.30 -6.67 -11.55
C SER A 132 -8.02 -7.08 -12.28
N TRP A 133 -6.89 -6.90 -11.59
CA TRP A 133 -5.59 -7.31 -12.11
C TRP A 133 -5.48 -8.84 -12.22
N ASN A 134 -6.29 -9.60 -11.47
CA ASN A 134 -6.34 -11.05 -11.61
C ASN A 134 -7.05 -11.55 -12.89
N ASN A 135 -7.47 -10.68 -13.82
CA ASN A 135 -8.06 -11.14 -15.07
C ASN A 135 -7.10 -12.06 -15.86
N TYR A 136 -5.80 -11.73 -15.94
CA TYR A 136 -4.79 -12.53 -16.69
C TYR A 136 -3.50 -12.80 -15.90
N VAL A 137 -3.47 -12.47 -14.61
CA VAL A 137 -2.29 -12.56 -13.76
C VAL A 137 -2.70 -13.23 -12.45
N ASN A 138 -1.86 -14.11 -11.92
CA ASN A 138 -2.07 -14.63 -10.58
C ASN A 138 -1.66 -13.53 -9.59
N MET A 139 -2.56 -13.07 -8.73
CA MET A 139 -2.31 -11.94 -7.82
C MET A 139 -2.02 -12.42 -6.40
N LEU A 140 -0.95 -11.93 -5.79
CA LEU A 140 -0.57 -12.21 -4.41
C LEU A 140 -0.51 -10.90 -3.60
N TYR A 141 -1.48 -10.68 -2.73
CA TYR A 141 -1.51 -9.54 -1.81
C TYR A 141 -0.86 -9.94 -0.50
N ILE A 142 0.07 -9.12 0.02
CA ILE A 142 0.86 -9.46 1.21
C ILE A 142 0.80 -8.32 2.22
N ASP A 143 0.35 -8.61 3.43
CA ASP A 143 0.43 -7.65 4.54
C ASP A 143 1.83 -7.68 5.14
N GLN A 144 2.62 -6.64 4.88
CA GLN A 144 3.99 -6.52 5.36
C GLN A 144 4.27 -5.08 5.79
N PRO A 145 5.19 -4.84 6.76
CA PRO A 145 5.93 -5.83 7.56
C PRO A 145 5.09 -6.57 8.61
N ASN A 146 5.74 -7.33 9.51
CA ASN A 146 5.05 -7.99 10.63
C ASN A 146 4.16 -6.99 11.40
N GLN A 147 3.04 -7.46 11.95
CA GLN A 147 1.98 -6.67 12.60
C GLN A 147 0.98 -5.94 11.69
N VAL A 148 1.29 -5.71 10.41
CA VAL A 148 0.43 -4.96 9.49
C VAL A 148 -0.83 -5.75 9.10
N GLY A 149 -2.00 -5.11 9.03
CA GLY A 149 -3.21 -5.75 8.51
C GLY A 149 -3.64 -6.95 9.34
N PHE A 150 -3.63 -8.13 8.72
CA PHE A 150 -3.82 -9.42 9.40
C PHE A 150 -2.52 -10.13 9.79
N SER A 151 -1.35 -9.60 9.42
CA SER A 151 -0.04 -10.09 9.87
C SER A 151 0.18 -9.78 11.34
N TYR A 152 0.87 -10.65 12.07
CA TYR A 152 1.03 -10.48 13.52
C TYR A 152 2.29 -11.14 14.06
N ASP A 153 2.77 -10.62 15.18
CA ASP A 153 3.75 -11.28 16.03
C ASP A 153 3.05 -12.22 17.02
N THR A 154 2.29 -11.66 17.96
CA THR A 154 1.57 -12.39 19.00
C THR A 154 0.14 -11.84 19.09
N PRO A 155 -0.90 -12.69 18.89
CA PRO A 155 -2.28 -12.27 19.07
C PRO A 155 -2.51 -11.80 20.52
N THR A 156 -2.96 -10.56 20.67
CA THR A 156 -3.07 -9.87 21.95
C THR A 156 -4.43 -9.20 22.05
N ASN A 157 -5.17 -9.50 23.11
CA ASN A 157 -6.46 -8.87 23.36
C ASN A 157 -6.27 -7.40 23.74
N GLY A 158 -7.08 -6.52 23.16
CA GLY A 158 -6.95 -5.08 23.37
C GLY A 158 -8.25 -4.34 23.09
N THR A 159 -8.18 -3.02 23.28
CA THR A 159 -9.27 -2.10 22.97
C THR A 159 -8.83 -1.13 21.90
N PHE A 160 -9.69 -0.84 20.93
CA PHE A 160 -9.45 0.16 19.90
C PHE A 160 -10.26 1.42 20.18
N ASP A 161 -9.57 2.55 20.29
CA ASP A 161 -10.18 3.88 20.37
C ASP A 161 -10.26 4.46 18.96
N GLN A 162 -11.49 4.57 18.44
CA GLN A 162 -11.74 5.02 17.07
C GLN A 162 -11.41 6.49 16.85
N ILE A 163 -11.43 7.31 17.90
CA ILE A 163 -11.07 8.73 17.81
C ILE A 163 -9.56 8.87 17.72
N LYS A 164 -8.82 8.09 18.53
CA LYS A 164 -7.36 8.12 18.47
C LYS A 164 -6.77 7.25 17.35
N SER A 165 -7.62 6.46 16.67
CA SER A 165 -7.23 5.40 15.74
C SER A 165 -6.15 4.47 16.33
N ALA A 166 -6.25 4.16 17.63
CA ALA A 166 -5.15 3.52 18.37
C ALA A 166 -5.61 2.33 19.21
N TRP A 167 -4.81 1.26 19.17
CA TRP A 167 -4.96 0.12 20.05
C TRP A 167 -4.34 0.36 21.43
N ASN A 168 -5.01 -0.14 22.46
CA ASN A 168 -4.49 -0.28 23.81
C ASN A 168 -4.55 -1.76 24.23
N VAL A 169 -3.39 -2.36 24.40
CA VAL A 169 -3.19 -3.77 24.75
C VAL A 169 -2.85 -3.98 26.23
N SER A 170 -3.13 -2.99 27.09
CA SER A 170 -2.91 -3.10 28.53
C SER A 170 -3.83 -4.16 29.14
N GLU A 171 -3.32 -4.89 30.14
CA GLU A 171 -4.09 -5.93 30.84
C GLU A 171 -5.40 -5.38 31.46
N TRP A 172 -6.48 -6.16 31.30
CA TRP A 172 -7.78 -5.81 31.85
C TRP A 172 -7.94 -6.33 33.29
N THR A 173 -8.00 -5.42 34.25
CA THR A 173 -8.14 -5.76 35.68
C THR A 173 -9.57 -6.09 36.11
N HIS A 174 -10.58 -5.71 35.31
CA HIS A 174 -12.00 -5.80 35.67
C HIS A 174 -12.85 -6.56 34.63
N GLY A 175 -12.24 -7.47 33.85
CA GLY A 175 -12.91 -8.18 32.77
C GLY A 175 -12.95 -7.39 31.45
N VAL A 176 -13.68 -7.89 30.46
CA VAL A 176 -13.76 -7.29 29.12
C VAL A 176 -14.40 -5.89 29.20
N PRO A 177 -13.73 -4.83 28.71
CA PRO A 177 -14.27 -3.47 28.68
C PRO A 177 -15.60 -3.36 27.92
N ILE A 178 -16.45 -2.42 28.36
CA ILE A 178 -17.71 -2.11 27.68
C ILE A 178 -17.41 -1.35 26.39
N GLN A 179 -18.03 -1.77 25.30
CA GLN A 179 -17.90 -1.14 23.98
C GLN A 179 -18.97 -0.08 23.72
N ASN A 180 -18.70 0.76 22.70
CA ASN A 180 -19.65 1.68 22.08
C ASN A 180 -19.21 1.98 20.62
N ASN A 181 -19.88 2.93 19.96
CA ASN A 181 -19.62 3.27 18.54
C ASN A 181 -18.22 3.89 18.27
N THR A 182 -17.45 4.21 19.31
CA THR A 182 -16.10 4.78 19.18
C THR A 182 -15.05 3.99 19.98
N PHE A 183 -15.44 2.86 20.58
CA PHE A 183 -14.58 2.08 21.45
C PHE A 183 -14.91 0.59 21.31
N TYR A 184 -13.98 -0.16 20.73
CA TYR A 184 -14.14 -1.57 20.41
C TYR A 184 -13.20 -2.42 21.25
N VAL A 185 -13.55 -3.69 21.48
CA VAL A 185 -12.62 -4.72 21.98
C VAL A 185 -12.36 -5.74 20.89
N GLY A 186 -11.19 -6.34 20.91
CA GLY A 186 -10.82 -7.36 19.92
C GLY A 186 -9.46 -7.98 20.23
N THR A 187 -8.96 -8.76 19.29
CA THR A 187 -7.59 -9.29 19.27
C THR A 187 -6.80 -8.55 18.19
N THR A 188 -5.63 -8.04 18.54
CA THR A 188 -4.71 -7.37 17.62
C THR A 188 -3.30 -7.95 17.82
N THR A 189 -2.27 -7.27 17.37
CA THR A 189 -0.86 -7.60 17.56
C THR A 189 -0.37 -7.14 18.93
N SER A 190 0.89 -7.41 19.31
CA SER A 190 1.42 -6.90 20.58
C SER A 190 1.57 -5.37 20.63
N GLN A 191 1.46 -4.69 19.49
CA GLN A 191 1.73 -3.25 19.33
C GLN A 191 3.15 -2.84 19.74
N ASN A 192 4.07 -3.80 19.90
CA ASN A 192 5.47 -3.53 20.23
C ASN A 192 6.28 -3.30 18.95
N GLY A 193 6.70 -2.06 18.71
CA GLY A 193 7.45 -1.69 17.50
C GLY A 193 8.79 -2.41 17.34
N SER A 194 9.37 -2.96 18.42
CA SER A 194 10.60 -3.77 18.35
C SER A 194 10.37 -5.18 17.77
N LEU A 195 9.12 -5.61 17.62
CA LEU A 195 8.75 -6.94 17.09
C LEU A 195 8.25 -6.85 15.64
N SER A 196 8.82 -5.91 14.88
CA SER A 196 8.61 -5.68 13.45
C SER A 196 9.87 -5.09 12.83
N ALA A 197 9.97 -5.13 11.50
CA ALA A 197 10.95 -4.36 10.77
C ALA A 197 10.79 -2.86 11.08
N ASN A 198 11.92 -2.17 11.23
CA ASN A 198 12.02 -0.77 11.61
C ASN A 198 12.58 0.13 10.50
N ASN A 199 12.83 -0.43 9.32
CA ASN A 199 13.30 0.27 8.12
C ASN A 199 13.01 -0.58 6.88
N THR A 200 13.18 0.01 5.70
CA THR A 200 12.86 -0.63 4.40
C THR A 200 13.70 -1.88 4.15
N GLU A 201 15.01 -1.82 4.39
CA GLU A 201 15.93 -2.94 4.08
C GLU A 201 15.67 -4.17 4.97
N ASN A 202 15.38 -3.97 6.26
CA ASN A 202 14.98 -5.05 7.16
C ASN A 202 13.63 -5.68 6.76
N ALA A 203 12.72 -4.89 6.18
CA ALA A 203 11.48 -5.42 5.62
C ALA A 203 11.75 -6.25 4.35
N ALA A 204 12.67 -5.84 3.49
CA ALA A 204 13.10 -6.60 2.30
C ALA A 204 13.63 -7.99 2.68
N ARG A 205 14.50 -8.03 3.71
CA ARG A 205 15.05 -9.26 4.29
C ARG A 205 13.95 -10.19 4.80
N SER A 206 13.00 -9.66 5.55
CA SER A 206 11.86 -10.44 6.06
C SER A 206 11.00 -11.00 4.92
N LEU A 207 10.71 -10.18 3.90
CA LEU A 207 9.91 -10.59 2.76
C LEU A 207 10.64 -11.61 1.87
N TRP A 208 11.97 -11.57 1.79
CA TRP A 208 12.75 -12.60 1.10
C TRP A 208 12.49 -13.99 1.67
N HIS A 209 12.49 -14.16 3.00
CA HIS A 209 12.19 -15.46 3.62
C HIS A 209 10.73 -15.88 3.44
N PHE A 210 9.80 -14.90 3.45
CA PHE A 210 8.41 -15.16 3.03
C PHE A 210 8.39 -15.72 1.61
N ALA A 211 9.04 -15.06 0.66
CA ALA A 211 9.02 -15.42 -0.76
C ALA A 211 9.69 -16.78 -1.01
N GLN A 212 10.85 -17.02 -0.42
CA GLN A 212 11.55 -18.31 -0.49
C GLN A 212 10.65 -19.45 0.01
N THR A 213 9.94 -19.24 1.11
CA THR A 213 9.02 -20.24 1.66
C THR A 213 7.81 -20.43 0.75
N TRP A 214 7.14 -19.34 0.36
CA TRP A 214 5.90 -19.38 -0.39
C TRP A 214 6.09 -19.97 -1.79
N PHE A 215 7.08 -19.51 -2.55
CA PHE A 215 7.34 -20.00 -3.91
C PHE A 215 7.86 -21.45 -3.96
N SER A 216 8.50 -21.92 -2.89
CA SER A 216 9.01 -23.30 -2.82
C SER A 216 7.96 -24.29 -2.33
N GLU A 217 7.14 -23.91 -1.35
CA GLU A 217 6.35 -24.87 -0.56
C GLU A 217 4.84 -24.72 -0.74
N PHE A 218 4.33 -23.59 -1.25
CA PHE A 218 2.88 -23.39 -1.39
C PHE A 218 2.30 -24.29 -2.49
N PRO A 219 1.52 -25.33 -2.15
CA PRO A 219 1.26 -26.43 -3.08
C PRO A 219 0.20 -26.12 -4.14
N GLU A 220 -0.57 -25.05 -3.96
CA GLU A 220 -1.66 -24.64 -4.86
C GLU A 220 -1.18 -23.77 -6.02
N TYR A 221 0.03 -23.20 -5.92
CA TYR A 221 0.66 -22.44 -6.99
C TYR A 221 1.73 -23.29 -7.69
N LYS A 222 1.40 -23.75 -8.90
CA LYS A 222 2.29 -24.58 -9.75
C LYS A 222 2.32 -24.02 -11.18
N PRO A 223 3.01 -22.90 -11.38
CA PRO A 223 3.01 -22.20 -12.66
C PRO A 223 3.81 -22.95 -13.73
N HIS A 224 3.43 -22.77 -14.99
CA HIS A 224 4.27 -23.01 -16.17
C HIS A 224 5.05 -21.75 -16.57
N ASP A 225 4.51 -20.56 -16.29
CA ASP A 225 5.18 -19.27 -16.41
C ASP A 225 5.59 -18.82 -15.00
N ASP A 226 6.85 -19.01 -14.65
CA ASP A 226 7.40 -18.75 -13.31
C ASP A 226 7.80 -17.29 -13.07
N ARG A 227 7.46 -16.38 -14.00
CA ARG A 227 7.76 -14.96 -13.86
C ARG A 227 6.99 -14.34 -12.70
N VAL A 228 7.71 -13.56 -11.90
CA VAL A 228 7.20 -12.83 -10.74
C VAL A 228 7.39 -11.34 -10.98
N SER A 229 6.32 -10.57 -10.84
CA SER A 229 6.35 -9.11 -10.80
C SER A 229 6.11 -8.62 -9.39
N ILE A 230 6.70 -7.47 -9.04
CA ILE A 230 6.46 -6.77 -7.78
C ILE A 230 5.78 -5.44 -8.12
N TRP A 231 4.60 -5.23 -7.57
CA TRP A 231 3.86 -3.98 -7.74
C TRP A 231 3.61 -3.36 -6.37
N THR A 232 3.84 -2.06 -6.28
CA THR A 232 3.74 -1.33 -5.02
C THR A 232 3.10 0.03 -5.19
N GLU A 233 2.64 0.60 -4.08
CA GLU A 233 2.07 1.95 -4.05
C GLU A 233 2.58 2.80 -2.88
N SER A 234 2.64 4.13 -3.05
CA SER A 234 2.89 5.08 -1.96
C SER A 234 4.31 4.95 -1.39
N TYR A 235 4.46 4.68 -0.08
CA TYR A 235 5.72 4.23 0.52
C TYR A 235 6.31 2.98 -0.17
N GLY A 236 5.47 2.25 -0.91
CA GLY A 236 5.87 1.25 -1.88
C GLY A 236 6.90 1.72 -2.91
N GLY A 237 7.06 3.03 -3.13
CA GLY A 237 8.18 3.60 -3.89
C GLY A 237 9.56 3.33 -3.28
N ARG A 238 9.64 2.96 -1.99
CA ARG A 238 10.87 2.51 -1.31
C ARG A 238 10.93 0.99 -1.25
N TYR A 239 9.82 0.35 -0.87
CA TYR A 239 9.73 -1.11 -0.84
C TYR A 239 10.04 -1.71 -2.20
N GLY A 240 9.45 -1.19 -3.28
CA GLY A 240 9.57 -1.72 -4.63
C GLY A 240 11.01 -1.84 -5.11
N PRO A 241 11.76 -0.73 -5.23
CA PRO A 241 13.16 -0.76 -5.65
C PRO A 241 14.05 -1.59 -4.71
N SER A 242 13.99 -1.36 -3.40
CA SER A 242 14.83 -2.05 -2.41
C SER A 242 14.57 -3.57 -2.43
N PHE A 243 13.30 -3.98 -2.41
CA PHE A 243 12.96 -5.41 -2.33
C PHE A 243 13.31 -6.13 -3.63
N ALA A 244 13.02 -5.52 -4.78
CA ALA A 244 13.34 -6.12 -6.06
C ALA A 244 14.86 -6.23 -6.28
N ALA A 245 15.64 -5.20 -5.91
CA ALA A 245 17.10 -5.25 -5.99
C ALA A 245 17.67 -6.30 -5.04
N PHE A 246 17.23 -6.32 -3.77
CA PHE A 246 17.64 -7.33 -2.80
C PHE A 246 17.35 -8.76 -3.31
N PHE A 247 16.15 -9.00 -3.86
CA PHE A 247 15.77 -10.30 -4.42
C PHE A 247 16.67 -10.68 -5.62
N GLN A 248 16.98 -9.71 -6.49
CA GLN A 248 17.85 -9.94 -7.64
C GLN A 248 19.29 -10.24 -7.20
N GLU A 249 19.80 -9.58 -6.17
CA GLU A 249 21.12 -9.89 -5.60
C GLU A 249 21.14 -11.30 -4.97
N GLN A 250 20.07 -11.68 -4.25
CA GLN A 250 19.96 -13.04 -3.73
C GLN A 250 19.91 -14.07 -4.86
N ASN A 251 19.18 -13.79 -5.94
CA ASN A 251 19.14 -14.61 -7.14
C ASN A 251 20.54 -14.81 -7.76
N GLU A 252 21.34 -13.74 -7.86
CA GLU A 252 22.72 -13.82 -8.34
C GLU A 252 23.60 -14.67 -7.41
N ARG A 253 23.40 -14.56 -6.09
CA ARG A 253 24.07 -15.41 -5.08
C ARG A 253 23.65 -16.87 -5.18
N ILE A 254 22.40 -17.18 -5.54
CA ILE A 254 21.95 -18.55 -5.83
C ILE A 254 22.64 -19.07 -7.09
N GLN A 255 22.63 -18.28 -8.18
CA GLN A 255 23.22 -18.68 -9.46
C GLN A 255 24.73 -18.94 -9.37
N ASN A 256 25.45 -18.16 -8.57
CA ASN A 256 26.89 -18.32 -8.38
C ASN A 256 27.24 -19.32 -7.25
N GLY A 257 26.24 -19.88 -6.56
CA GLY A 257 26.41 -20.89 -5.51
C GLY A 257 26.89 -20.35 -4.15
N THR A 258 26.73 -19.04 -3.90
CA THR A 258 27.08 -18.42 -2.61
C THR A 258 26.01 -18.65 -1.54
N ILE A 259 24.74 -18.76 -1.92
CA ILE A 259 23.65 -19.12 -0.99
C ILE A 259 22.84 -20.29 -1.53
N GLY A 260 22.68 -21.33 -0.71
CA GLY A 260 21.92 -22.54 -1.03
C GLY A 260 22.47 -23.35 -2.22
N SER A 261 22.14 -24.62 -2.26
CA SER A 261 22.04 -25.36 -3.52
C SER A 261 20.71 -25.01 -4.24
N PRO A 262 20.56 -25.29 -5.54
CA PRO A 262 19.29 -25.11 -6.25
C PRO A 262 18.11 -25.89 -5.65
N ASP A 263 18.38 -26.89 -4.80
CA ASP A 263 17.38 -27.66 -4.07
C ASP A 263 17.08 -27.07 -2.68
N GLU A 264 17.77 -26.00 -2.25
CA GLU A 264 17.64 -25.35 -0.93
C GLU A 264 17.17 -23.90 -1.02
N ALA A 265 17.47 -23.21 -2.13
CA ALA A 265 17.06 -21.84 -2.37
C ALA A 265 16.37 -21.70 -3.74
N HIS A 266 15.25 -21.00 -3.77
CA HIS A 266 14.42 -20.80 -4.95
C HIS A 266 14.86 -19.55 -5.72
N TYR A 267 15.24 -19.74 -6.98
CA TYR A 267 15.48 -18.62 -7.88
C TYR A 267 14.15 -17.97 -8.30
N ILE A 268 13.95 -16.71 -7.93
CA ILE A 268 12.71 -15.97 -8.23
C ILE A 268 12.89 -15.25 -9.57
N HIS A 269 12.22 -15.68 -10.63
CA HIS A 269 12.33 -15.06 -11.95
C HIS A 269 11.63 -13.69 -12.01
N LEU A 270 12.31 -12.64 -11.55
CA LEU A 270 11.80 -11.27 -11.58
C LEU A 270 11.61 -10.77 -13.02
N ASP A 271 10.43 -10.19 -13.31
CA ASP A 271 10.06 -9.73 -14.65
C ASP A 271 9.73 -8.23 -14.71
N THR A 272 8.95 -7.73 -13.74
CA THR A 272 8.49 -6.33 -13.72
C THR A 272 8.45 -5.78 -12.30
N LEU A 273 8.98 -4.57 -12.10
CA LEU A 273 8.69 -3.70 -10.97
C LEU A 273 7.72 -2.59 -11.43
N GLY A 274 6.52 -2.57 -10.87
CA GLY A 274 5.57 -1.47 -11.06
C GLY A 274 5.42 -0.64 -9.79
N ILE A 275 5.40 0.67 -9.91
CA ILE A 275 5.25 1.58 -8.77
C ILE A 275 4.14 2.58 -9.10
N VAL A 276 3.06 2.54 -8.34
CA VAL A 276 1.95 3.48 -8.39
C VAL A 276 2.20 4.58 -7.35
N ASN A 277 2.14 5.85 -7.76
CA ASN A 277 2.28 7.01 -6.88
C ASN A 277 3.38 6.83 -5.82
N GLY A 278 4.57 6.47 -6.27
CA GLY A 278 5.67 6.10 -5.38
C GLY A 278 6.36 7.30 -4.75
N CYS A 279 6.57 7.25 -3.45
CA CYS A 279 7.51 8.11 -2.74
C CYS A 279 8.88 7.42 -2.72
N ILE A 280 9.66 7.62 -3.78
CA ILE A 280 10.90 6.88 -4.07
C ILE A 280 12.12 7.52 -3.39
N ASP A 281 12.38 8.80 -3.65
CA ASP A 281 13.56 9.48 -3.11
C ASP A 281 13.19 10.88 -2.60
N LEU A 282 13.34 11.07 -1.29
CA LEU A 282 12.99 12.33 -0.64
C LEU A 282 13.83 13.51 -1.15
N LEU A 283 15.13 13.32 -1.35
CA LEU A 283 16.02 14.40 -1.79
C LEU A 283 15.61 14.95 -3.17
N ILE A 284 15.03 14.12 -4.02
CA ILE A 284 14.54 14.52 -5.35
C ILE A 284 13.12 15.08 -5.26
N GLN A 285 12.23 14.41 -4.54
CA GLN A 285 10.80 14.73 -4.57
C GLN A 285 10.41 15.89 -3.64
N GLU A 286 11.15 16.16 -2.58
CA GLU A 286 10.79 17.17 -1.59
C GLU A 286 10.48 18.58 -2.15
N PRO A 287 11.27 19.18 -3.05
CA PRO A 287 10.96 20.50 -3.60
C PRO A 287 9.69 20.49 -4.46
N THR A 288 9.19 19.33 -4.88
CA THR A 288 7.99 19.23 -5.70
C THR A 288 6.70 19.37 -4.90
N TYR A 289 6.73 19.16 -3.58
CA TYR A 289 5.56 19.38 -2.71
C TYR A 289 5.04 20.83 -2.75
N PRO A 290 5.85 21.86 -2.42
CA PRO A 290 5.39 23.24 -2.54
C PRO A 290 5.06 23.60 -4.00
N MET A 291 5.75 23.03 -4.99
CA MET A 291 5.40 23.23 -6.40
C MET A 291 4.01 22.71 -6.73
N MET A 292 3.66 21.48 -6.34
CA MET A 292 2.35 20.88 -6.57
C MET A 292 1.24 21.68 -5.86
N ALA A 293 1.50 22.11 -4.62
CA ALA A 293 0.56 22.90 -3.82
C ALA A 293 0.30 24.31 -4.40
N TYR A 294 1.30 24.94 -5.01
CA TYR A 294 1.18 26.31 -5.55
C TYR A 294 0.84 26.36 -7.04
N ASN A 295 1.40 25.45 -7.85
CA ASN A 295 1.30 25.46 -9.31
C ASN A 295 1.24 24.03 -9.88
N ASN A 296 0.02 23.58 -10.19
CA ASN A 296 -0.25 22.26 -10.75
C ASN A 296 -1.02 22.35 -12.09
N THR A 297 -1.43 21.20 -12.60
CA THR A 297 -2.13 21.03 -13.88
C THR A 297 -3.64 21.19 -13.79
N TYR A 298 -4.17 21.47 -12.59
CA TYR A 298 -5.59 21.73 -12.32
C TYR A 298 -5.88 23.20 -11.98
N GLY A 299 -4.85 24.03 -11.84
CA GLY A 299 -5.00 25.43 -11.47
C GLY A 299 -5.42 25.63 -10.01
N VAL A 300 -5.23 24.62 -9.16
CA VAL A 300 -5.49 24.71 -7.72
C VAL A 300 -4.32 25.44 -7.06
N GLU A 301 -4.53 26.66 -6.58
CA GLU A 301 -3.56 27.36 -5.72
C GLU A 301 -3.90 27.03 -4.26
N ALA A 302 -3.40 25.91 -3.76
CA ALA A 302 -3.70 25.40 -2.41
C ALA A 302 -2.93 26.15 -1.31
N ILE A 303 -1.76 26.67 -1.65
CA ILE A 303 -0.98 27.58 -0.81
C ILE A 303 -0.69 28.86 -1.58
N ASN A 304 -0.54 29.99 -0.88
CA ASN A 304 -0.18 31.25 -1.52
C ASN A 304 1.33 31.35 -1.81
N LYS A 305 1.73 32.36 -2.58
CA LYS A 305 3.13 32.58 -2.97
C LYS A 305 4.08 32.76 -1.77
N THR A 306 3.65 33.39 -0.68
CA THR A 306 4.49 33.55 0.52
C THR A 306 4.81 32.20 1.17
N LEU A 307 3.82 31.32 1.29
CA LEU A 307 4.01 29.96 1.82
C LEU A 307 4.90 29.12 0.91
N TYR A 308 4.70 29.22 -0.41
CA TYR A 308 5.56 28.58 -1.41
C TYR A 308 7.02 29.04 -1.27
N ASP A 309 7.26 30.35 -1.25
CA ASP A 309 8.63 30.90 -1.17
C ASP A 309 9.30 30.52 0.17
N GLN A 310 8.53 30.45 1.26
CA GLN A 310 9.03 29.99 2.55
C GLN A 310 9.42 28.50 2.53
N ALA A 311 8.57 27.63 2.00
CA ALA A 311 8.86 26.19 1.89
C ALA A 311 10.10 25.94 1.01
N MET A 312 10.21 26.64 -0.11
CA MET A 312 11.39 26.57 -0.99
C MET A 312 12.66 27.15 -0.33
N HIS A 313 12.51 28.14 0.55
CA HIS A 313 13.62 28.65 1.36
C HIS A 313 14.06 27.62 2.41
N ASP A 314 13.13 27.02 3.15
CA ASP A 314 13.42 26.00 4.15
C ASP A 314 13.98 24.71 3.52
N TRP A 315 13.62 24.42 2.28
CA TRP A 315 14.26 23.39 1.47
C TRP A 315 15.75 23.68 1.21
N SER A 316 16.06 24.87 0.70
CA SER A 316 17.35 25.16 0.04
C SER A 316 18.37 25.95 0.86
N ARG A 317 17.98 26.56 1.98
CA ARG A 317 18.87 27.36 2.82
C ARG A 317 19.94 26.48 3.50
N PRO A 318 21.09 27.04 3.90
CA PRO A 318 22.05 26.34 4.74
C PRO A 318 21.41 25.78 6.01
N GLY A 319 21.60 24.48 6.26
CA GLY A 319 20.95 23.76 7.37
C GLY A 319 19.43 23.56 7.18
N GLY A 320 18.93 23.76 5.97
CA GLY A 320 17.56 23.41 5.56
C GLY A 320 17.40 21.93 5.26
N CYS A 321 16.20 21.55 4.80
CA CYS A 321 15.83 20.15 4.57
C CYS A 321 16.84 19.41 3.66
N LYS A 322 17.27 20.03 2.56
CA LYS A 322 18.26 19.43 1.64
C LYS A 322 19.57 19.08 2.34
N ASP A 323 20.13 20.00 3.11
CA ASP A 323 21.41 19.79 3.80
C ASP A 323 21.29 18.71 4.88
N LEU A 324 20.16 18.68 5.60
CA LEU A 324 19.88 17.66 6.61
C LEU A 324 19.72 16.25 6.01
N ILE A 325 19.07 16.14 4.84
CA ILE A 325 18.98 14.85 4.12
C ILE A 325 20.38 14.40 3.70
N ILE A 326 21.20 15.29 3.14
CA ILE A 326 22.56 14.96 2.72
C ILE A 326 23.40 14.51 3.92
N GLU A 327 23.34 15.23 5.04
CA GLU A 327 24.03 14.86 6.28
C GLU A 327 23.59 13.48 6.78
N CYS A 328 22.28 13.22 6.84
CA CYS A 328 21.73 11.91 7.17
C CYS A 328 22.32 10.80 6.29
N ARG A 329 22.33 10.99 4.97
CA ARG A 329 22.83 9.99 4.02
C ARG A 329 24.33 9.74 4.14
N VAL A 330 25.12 10.79 4.37
CA VAL A 330 26.57 10.65 4.63
C VAL A 330 26.82 9.85 5.91
N LEU A 331 26.12 10.19 6.99
CA LEU A 331 26.24 9.47 8.26
C LEU A 331 25.77 8.02 8.14
N ALA A 332 24.71 7.76 7.37
CA ALA A 332 24.21 6.41 7.13
C ALA A 332 25.21 5.55 6.34
N ALA A 333 25.81 6.10 5.29
CA ALA A 333 26.82 5.40 4.49
C ALA A 333 28.07 5.02 5.31
N GLU A 334 28.42 5.80 6.33
CA GLU A 334 29.57 5.50 7.20
C GLU A 334 29.20 4.63 8.41
N GLY A 335 28.08 4.92 9.06
CA GLY A 335 27.72 4.38 10.37
C GLY A 335 26.67 3.26 10.36
N ASP A 336 25.95 3.07 9.24
CA ASP A 336 24.92 2.05 9.06
C ASP A 336 24.80 1.62 7.57
N PRO A 337 25.91 1.20 6.93
CA PRO A 337 25.97 0.97 5.47
C PRO A 337 25.12 -0.20 4.98
N GLN A 338 24.59 -1.03 5.88
CA GLN A 338 23.70 -2.15 5.56
C GLN A 338 22.26 -1.87 6.01
N MET A 339 21.97 -0.64 6.45
CA MET A 339 20.62 -0.22 6.83
C MET A 339 20.00 -1.18 7.86
N HIS A 340 20.77 -1.57 8.88
CA HIS A 340 20.22 -2.36 9.99
C HIS A 340 19.39 -1.49 10.93
N GLY A 341 19.61 -0.17 10.94
CA GLY A 341 18.89 0.76 11.81
C GLY A 341 19.34 0.74 13.26
N ASN A 342 20.54 0.21 13.54
CA ASN A 342 21.05 -0.01 14.90
C ASN A 342 21.97 1.13 15.39
N ASN A 343 22.30 2.11 14.53
CA ASN A 343 23.17 3.21 14.90
C ASN A 343 22.36 4.43 15.35
N GLU A 344 22.30 4.67 16.67
CA GLU A 344 21.52 5.77 17.26
C GLU A 344 21.92 7.16 16.75
N THR A 345 23.21 7.38 16.46
CA THR A 345 23.69 8.68 15.97
C THR A 345 23.15 8.96 14.57
N VAL A 346 23.20 7.95 13.69
CA VAL A 346 22.64 8.03 12.34
C VAL A 346 21.12 8.17 12.42
N ASN A 347 20.45 7.32 13.20
CA ASN A 347 18.99 7.34 13.39
C ASN A 347 18.49 8.72 13.81
N LYS A 348 19.17 9.36 14.77
CA LYS A 348 18.82 10.70 15.24
C LYS A 348 18.98 11.76 14.16
N ALA A 349 20.09 11.75 13.42
CA ALA A 349 20.32 12.71 12.34
C ALA A 349 19.28 12.56 11.22
N CYS A 350 18.98 11.32 10.84
CA CYS A 350 17.97 11.03 9.83
C CYS A 350 16.55 11.34 10.31
N ASN A 351 16.18 11.02 11.55
CA ASN A 351 14.88 11.40 12.09
C ASN A 351 14.71 12.93 12.13
N GLN A 352 15.75 13.68 12.51
CA GLN A 352 15.74 15.14 12.48
C GLN A 352 15.53 15.69 11.07
N ALA A 353 16.20 15.12 10.05
CA ALA A 353 15.97 15.49 8.66
C ALA A 353 14.50 15.24 8.27
N SER A 354 13.96 14.07 8.58
CA SER A 354 12.56 13.71 8.28
C SER A 354 11.57 14.70 8.90
N GLN A 355 11.75 15.03 10.19
CA GLN A 355 10.87 15.96 10.90
C GLN A 355 10.95 17.37 10.31
N PHE A 356 12.16 17.86 10.03
CA PHE A 356 12.32 19.20 9.48
C PHE A 356 11.67 19.32 8.09
N CYS A 357 11.91 18.34 7.21
CA CYS A 357 11.34 18.30 5.86
C CYS A 357 9.81 18.22 5.91
N ASN A 358 9.27 17.26 6.68
CA ASN A 358 7.84 17.08 6.83
C ASN A 358 7.16 18.33 7.44
N GLU A 359 7.75 19.00 8.43
CA GLU A 359 7.11 20.19 9.03
C GLU A 359 7.23 21.46 8.18
N LYS A 360 8.35 21.65 7.48
CA LYS A 360 8.69 22.95 6.87
C LYS A 360 8.49 23.01 5.36
N VAL A 361 8.44 21.87 4.69
CA VAL A 361 8.33 21.81 3.23
C VAL A 361 7.03 21.12 2.84
N GLU A 362 6.89 19.83 3.11
CA GLU A 362 5.69 19.05 2.80
C GLU A 362 4.46 19.50 3.62
N GLY A 363 4.63 19.71 4.93
CA GLY A 363 3.56 19.96 5.89
C GLY A 363 2.88 21.33 5.75
N VAL A 364 3.41 22.19 4.88
CA VAL A 364 2.78 23.47 4.54
C VAL A 364 1.43 23.24 3.86
N TYR A 365 1.31 22.24 2.98
CA TYR A 365 0.03 21.93 2.34
C TYR A 365 -1.04 21.47 3.34
N PRO A 366 -0.88 20.36 4.10
CA PRO A 366 -1.95 19.88 4.98
C PRO A 366 -2.32 20.90 6.07
N THR A 367 -1.40 21.79 6.46
CA THR A 367 -1.68 22.85 7.43
C THR A 367 -2.61 23.95 6.90
N TYR A 368 -2.50 24.31 5.61
CA TYR A 368 -3.13 25.53 5.08
C TYR A 368 -4.13 25.28 3.93
N ALA A 369 -4.06 24.14 3.25
CA ALA A 369 -4.81 23.90 2.01
C ALA A 369 -6.30 23.60 2.23
N GLN A 370 -6.66 22.94 3.34
CA GLN A 370 -8.02 22.43 3.61
C GLN A 370 -8.56 21.55 2.46
N ARG A 371 -7.71 20.63 1.99
CA ARG A 371 -7.91 19.83 0.78
C ARG A 371 -7.28 18.47 0.97
N GLY A 372 -7.82 17.50 0.24
CA GLY A 372 -7.39 16.10 0.29
C GLY A 372 -5.88 15.97 0.12
N TYR A 373 -5.26 15.19 1.00
CA TYR A 373 -3.84 14.84 0.90
C TYR A 373 -3.57 13.85 -0.26
N TYR A 374 -4.59 13.07 -0.63
CA TYR A 374 -4.51 12.07 -1.70
C TYR A 374 -5.17 12.52 -3.03
N ASP A 375 -5.95 13.60 -3.01
CA ASP A 375 -6.44 14.30 -4.20
C ASP A 375 -6.55 15.82 -3.94
N ILE A 376 -5.67 16.61 -4.55
CA ILE A 376 -5.63 18.08 -4.38
C ILE A 376 -6.90 18.79 -4.84
N THR A 377 -7.72 18.13 -5.67
CA THR A 377 -8.93 18.69 -6.22
C THR A 377 -10.11 18.55 -5.26
N HIS A 378 -10.04 17.62 -4.31
CA HIS A 378 -11.03 17.40 -3.26
C HIS A 378 -10.81 18.33 -2.07
N LYS A 379 -11.89 18.58 -1.32
CA LYS A 379 -11.84 19.27 -0.01
C LYS A 379 -11.75 18.22 1.08
N ASP A 380 -11.20 18.60 2.23
CA ASP A 380 -11.31 17.76 3.43
C ASP A 380 -12.70 17.91 4.07
N PRO A 381 -13.33 16.80 4.55
CA PRO A 381 -12.89 15.42 4.43
C PRO A 381 -13.01 14.88 2.99
N ASP A 382 -11.98 14.15 2.53
CA ASP A 382 -11.93 13.58 1.18
C ASP A 382 -12.91 12.40 1.06
N PRO A 383 -13.86 12.42 0.09
CA PRO A 383 -14.89 11.39 -0.03
C PRO A 383 -14.43 10.08 -0.68
N PHE A 384 -13.22 9.99 -1.25
CA PHE A 384 -12.86 8.88 -2.14
C PHE A 384 -11.38 8.42 -1.96
N PRO A 385 -11.10 7.10 -2.00
CA PRO A 385 -12.03 5.98 -2.24
C PRO A 385 -12.97 5.65 -1.07
N GLU A 386 -14.10 5.00 -1.35
CA GLU A 386 -15.08 4.69 -0.31
C GLU A 386 -14.57 3.64 0.71
N PRO A 387 -14.69 3.88 2.03
CA PRO A 387 -14.03 3.09 3.08
C PRO A 387 -14.80 1.81 3.48
N PHE A 388 -15.73 1.31 2.65
CA PHE A 388 -16.67 0.26 3.09
C PHE A 388 -15.99 -1.06 3.48
N TYR A 389 -14.78 -1.29 2.96
CA TYR A 389 -14.00 -2.49 3.21
C TYR A 389 -13.58 -2.68 4.67
N PHE A 390 -13.40 -1.61 5.45
CA PHE A 390 -13.16 -1.71 6.90
C PHE A 390 -14.27 -2.51 7.59
N GLY A 391 -15.52 -2.25 7.22
CA GLY A 391 -16.68 -2.93 7.82
C GLY A 391 -16.80 -4.37 7.33
N TYR A 392 -16.44 -4.63 6.07
CA TYR A 392 -16.42 -5.97 5.49
C TYR A 392 -15.36 -6.86 6.15
N LEU A 393 -14.12 -6.38 6.28
CA LEU A 393 -13.03 -7.12 6.95
C LEU A 393 -13.25 -7.26 8.47
N SER A 394 -14.10 -6.42 9.05
CA SER A 394 -14.53 -6.53 10.46
C SER A 394 -15.65 -7.55 10.67
N GLN A 395 -16.28 -8.09 9.62
CA GLN A 395 -17.34 -9.08 9.79
C GLN A 395 -16.78 -10.41 10.29
N HIS A 396 -17.39 -10.96 11.34
CA HIS A 396 -16.99 -12.25 11.91
C HIS A 396 -17.04 -13.40 10.88
N TRP A 397 -18.00 -13.38 9.94
CA TRP A 397 -18.08 -14.41 8.91
C TRP A 397 -16.97 -14.27 7.84
N VAL A 398 -16.52 -13.04 7.55
CA VAL A 398 -15.37 -12.77 6.66
C VAL A 398 -14.09 -13.24 7.32
N GLN A 399 -13.85 -12.87 8.58
CA GLN A 399 -12.68 -13.32 9.33
C GLN A 399 -12.63 -14.85 9.46
N LYS A 400 -13.78 -15.51 9.67
CA LYS A 400 -13.89 -16.98 9.67
C LYS A 400 -13.52 -17.60 8.32
N ALA A 401 -13.99 -16.99 7.23
CA ALA A 401 -13.71 -17.45 5.88
C ALA A 401 -12.20 -17.33 5.58
N LEU A 402 -11.60 -16.19 5.94
CA LEU A 402 -10.16 -15.94 5.77
C LEU A 402 -9.27 -16.79 6.69
N GLY A 403 -9.78 -17.18 7.86
CA GLY A 403 -9.02 -17.95 8.86
C GLY A 403 -8.02 -17.10 9.64
N VAL A 404 -8.36 -15.84 9.90
CA VAL A 404 -7.49 -14.87 10.58
C VAL A 404 -7.72 -14.89 12.11
N PRO A 405 -6.66 -14.87 12.94
CA PRO A 405 -6.78 -14.92 14.40
C PRO A 405 -6.78 -13.53 15.06
N ILE A 406 -6.73 -12.44 14.29
CA ILE A 406 -6.75 -11.05 14.76
C ILE A 406 -7.81 -10.24 14.00
N ASN A 407 -8.32 -9.16 14.61
CA ASN A 407 -9.15 -8.16 13.96
C ASN A 407 -8.31 -7.39 12.93
N PHE A 408 -8.96 -6.98 11.84
CA PHE A 408 -8.31 -6.17 10.82
C PHE A 408 -7.95 -4.79 11.38
N THR A 409 -6.73 -4.34 11.09
CA THR A 409 -6.31 -2.95 11.30
C THR A 409 -5.55 -2.51 10.06
N GLU A 410 -6.02 -1.48 9.36
CA GLU A 410 -5.41 -1.04 8.10
C GLU A 410 -3.97 -0.58 8.31
N SER A 411 -3.74 0.36 9.23
CA SER A 411 -2.42 0.99 9.45
C SER A 411 -1.99 0.84 10.91
N ILE A 412 -0.72 0.52 11.14
CA ILE A 412 -0.18 0.20 12.47
C ILE A 412 0.84 1.24 12.94
N ASP A 413 0.46 2.01 13.98
CA ASP A 413 1.29 3.06 14.57
C ASP A 413 2.64 2.59 15.10
N SER A 414 2.73 1.35 15.63
CA SER A 414 4.00 0.82 16.15
C SER A 414 5.02 0.60 15.02
N VAL A 415 4.55 0.17 13.85
CA VAL A 415 5.38 -0.03 12.65
C VAL A 415 5.79 1.31 12.07
N SER A 416 4.84 2.23 11.85
CA SER A 416 5.13 3.57 11.33
C SER A 416 6.12 4.32 12.23
N ARG A 417 5.95 4.26 13.56
CA ARG A 417 6.92 4.83 14.52
C ARG A 417 8.28 4.15 14.49
N GLY A 418 8.33 2.84 14.24
CA GLY A 418 9.59 2.11 14.05
C GLY A 418 10.39 2.67 12.87
N PHE A 419 9.76 2.80 11.70
CA PHE A 419 10.34 3.42 10.51
C PHE A 419 10.74 4.89 10.72
N ALA A 420 9.89 5.65 11.40
CA ALA A 420 10.22 7.04 11.74
C ALA A 420 11.44 7.12 12.67
N SER A 421 11.56 6.23 13.65
CA SER A 421 12.63 6.25 14.65
C SER A 421 14.02 5.99 14.08
N THR A 422 14.12 5.23 12.99
CA THR A 422 15.38 5.00 12.25
C THR A 422 15.67 6.10 11.23
N GLY A 423 14.69 6.99 10.98
CA GLY A 423 14.76 8.02 9.95
C GLY A 423 14.80 7.42 8.55
N ASP A 424 14.01 6.38 8.28
CA ASP A 424 14.02 5.64 7.02
C ASP A 424 13.71 6.53 5.79
N TYR A 425 12.87 7.55 5.96
CA TYR A 425 12.42 8.41 4.86
C TYR A 425 13.53 9.25 4.19
N PRO A 426 14.37 10.01 4.90
CA PRO A 426 15.46 10.75 4.26
C PRO A 426 16.65 9.86 3.84
N ARG A 427 16.74 8.62 4.34
CA ARG A 427 17.82 7.69 3.97
C ARG A 427 17.70 7.28 2.50
N ALA A 428 18.86 6.95 1.92
CA ALA A 428 18.94 6.02 0.81
C ALA A 428 19.00 4.60 1.41
N ASP A 429 18.52 3.59 0.71
CA ASP A 429 18.83 2.20 1.07
C ASP A 429 20.30 1.87 0.74
N VAL A 430 20.67 0.58 0.74
CA VAL A 430 22.07 0.14 0.65
C VAL A 430 22.79 0.71 -0.58
N HIS A 431 22.08 0.82 -1.71
CA HIS A 431 22.62 1.32 -2.98
C HIS A 431 22.02 2.65 -3.43
N GLY A 432 20.86 3.01 -2.88
CA GLY A 432 20.05 4.16 -3.26
C GLY A 432 19.00 3.76 -4.30
N TYR A 433 17.73 4.05 -4.00
CA TYR A 433 16.57 3.65 -4.80
C TYR A 433 16.66 3.92 -6.31
N LEU A 434 17.30 5.01 -6.74
CA LEU A 434 17.53 5.29 -8.18
C LEU A 434 18.54 4.32 -8.82
N HIS A 435 19.59 3.99 -8.08
CA HIS A 435 20.57 2.98 -8.50
C HIS A 435 19.91 1.61 -8.56
N ASP A 436 19.04 1.25 -7.61
CA ASP A 436 18.31 -0.02 -7.64
C ASP A 436 17.40 -0.14 -8.85
N ILE A 437 16.65 0.92 -9.18
CA ILE A 437 15.86 0.97 -10.42
C ILE A 437 16.78 0.79 -11.65
N GLY A 438 17.93 1.46 -11.68
CA GLY A 438 18.88 1.34 -12.78
C GLY A 438 19.48 -0.07 -12.92
N TYR A 439 19.84 -0.68 -11.79
CA TYR A 439 20.37 -2.04 -11.69
C TYR A 439 19.34 -3.09 -12.16
N LEU A 440 18.08 -2.94 -11.77
CA LEU A 440 16.99 -3.81 -12.25
C LEU A 440 16.83 -3.71 -13.78
N LEU A 441 16.82 -2.48 -14.31
CA LEU A 441 16.72 -2.22 -15.76
C LEU A 441 17.88 -2.85 -16.54
N ASP A 442 19.11 -2.73 -16.03
CA ASP A 442 20.32 -3.29 -16.66
C ASP A 442 20.37 -4.82 -16.56
N ASN A 443 19.63 -5.41 -15.62
CA ASN A 443 19.37 -6.86 -15.53
C ASN A 443 18.14 -7.33 -16.34
N GLY A 444 17.54 -6.44 -17.12
CA GLY A 444 16.43 -6.77 -18.02
C GLY A 444 15.05 -6.82 -17.36
N ILE A 445 14.95 -6.47 -16.07
CA ILE A 445 13.69 -6.35 -15.34
C ILE A 445 13.02 -5.04 -15.76
N LYS A 446 11.74 -5.11 -16.13
CA LYS A 446 10.99 -3.92 -16.57
C LYS A 446 10.64 -3.03 -15.38
N VAL A 447 10.67 -1.71 -15.57
CA VAL A 447 10.22 -0.77 -14.54
C VAL A 447 9.14 0.16 -15.10
N SER A 448 8.01 0.24 -14.41
CA SER A 448 6.90 1.14 -14.77
C SER A 448 6.50 2.02 -13.60
N LEU A 449 6.67 3.33 -13.79
CA LEU A 449 6.29 4.36 -12.85
C LEU A 449 4.94 4.96 -13.28
N ILE A 450 3.91 4.84 -12.45
CA ILE A 450 2.54 5.28 -12.75
C ILE A 450 2.14 6.31 -11.69
N TYR A 451 1.75 7.51 -12.11
CA TYR A 451 1.40 8.58 -11.19
C TYR A 451 0.08 9.24 -11.57
N GLY A 452 -0.87 9.24 -10.64
CA GLY A 452 -2.08 10.05 -10.72
C GLY A 452 -1.77 11.54 -10.61
N ASP A 453 -2.31 12.34 -11.52
CA ASP A 453 -1.93 13.75 -11.65
C ASP A 453 -2.62 14.71 -10.67
N ARG A 454 -3.43 14.18 -9.76
CA ARG A 454 -4.06 14.90 -8.64
C ARG A 454 -3.46 14.59 -7.28
N ASP A 455 -2.58 13.60 -7.19
CA ASP A 455 -1.99 13.21 -5.93
C ASP A 455 -1.01 14.27 -5.40
N TYR A 456 -1.11 14.57 -4.11
CA TYR A 456 -0.12 15.39 -3.40
C TYR A 456 0.92 14.53 -2.69
N ALA A 457 0.47 13.48 -2.00
CA ALA A 457 1.27 12.61 -1.13
C ALA A 457 2.54 12.10 -1.82
N CYS A 458 2.43 11.60 -3.06
CA CYS A 458 3.56 11.22 -3.88
C CYS A 458 3.36 11.76 -5.30
N ASN A 459 3.34 13.08 -5.44
CA ASN A 459 2.93 13.76 -6.66
C ASN A 459 3.74 13.39 -7.92
N TRP A 460 3.08 13.44 -9.08
CA TRP A 460 3.64 13.06 -10.39
C TRP A 460 4.84 13.91 -10.84
N ILE A 461 5.01 15.13 -10.32
CA ILE A 461 6.14 16.01 -10.67
C ILE A 461 7.42 15.39 -10.12
N GLY A 462 7.40 15.00 -8.84
CA GLY A 462 8.51 14.28 -8.21
C GLY A 462 8.77 12.92 -8.86
N GLY A 463 7.71 12.18 -9.20
CA GLY A 463 7.84 10.92 -9.95
C GLY A 463 8.49 11.09 -11.33
N GLU A 464 8.16 12.16 -12.05
CA GLU A 464 8.78 12.50 -13.34
C GLU A 464 10.27 12.80 -13.16
N ASP A 465 10.62 13.64 -12.17
CA ASP A 465 12.00 13.99 -11.86
C ASP A 465 12.84 12.75 -11.50
N VAL A 466 12.31 11.85 -10.65
CA VAL A 466 12.93 10.56 -10.36
C VAL A 466 13.18 9.78 -11.64
N SER A 467 12.17 9.63 -12.51
CA SER A 467 12.30 8.86 -13.75
C SER A 467 13.40 9.39 -14.67
N LEU A 468 13.60 10.70 -14.73
CA LEU A 468 14.62 11.32 -15.59
C LEU A 468 16.04 11.20 -15.03
N LEU A 469 16.15 11.05 -13.70
CA LEU A 469 17.41 10.96 -12.96
C LEU A 469 17.93 9.53 -12.80
N VAL A 470 17.10 8.50 -12.97
CA VAL A 470 17.58 7.10 -13.01
C VAL A 470 18.69 6.96 -14.06
N ASP A 471 19.84 6.45 -13.62
CA ASP A 471 20.99 6.18 -14.48
C ASP A 471 21.13 4.68 -14.72
N TYR A 472 21.23 4.30 -15.99
CA TYR A 472 21.29 2.92 -16.47
C TYR A 472 21.71 2.93 -17.94
N SER A 473 21.98 1.76 -18.52
CA SER A 473 22.55 1.64 -19.87
C SER A 473 21.75 2.31 -21.00
N LYS A 474 20.44 2.53 -20.84
CA LYS A 474 19.55 3.21 -21.82
C LYS A 474 18.99 4.55 -21.34
N ALA A 475 19.56 5.12 -20.28
CA ALA A 475 19.05 6.36 -19.68
C ALA A 475 19.03 7.55 -20.66
N HIS A 476 20.03 7.66 -21.55
CA HIS A 476 20.04 8.67 -22.60
C HIS A 476 18.82 8.55 -23.53
N ASP A 477 18.49 7.33 -23.96
CA ASP A 477 17.41 7.09 -24.91
C ASP A 477 16.03 7.30 -24.28
N PHE A 478 15.86 6.95 -23.00
CA PHE A 478 14.67 7.29 -22.23
C PHE A 478 14.48 8.80 -22.03
N ARG A 479 15.56 9.53 -21.71
CA ARG A 479 15.52 10.99 -21.60
C ARG A 479 15.21 11.66 -22.95
N ALA A 480 15.65 11.06 -24.06
CA ALA A 480 15.35 11.54 -25.41
C ALA A 480 13.90 11.25 -25.85
N ALA A 481 13.26 10.19 -25.33
CA ALA A 481 11.88 9.85 -25.65
C ALA A 481 10.90 10.97 -25.26
N GLY A 482 9.94 11.23 -26.12
CA GLY A 482 8.88 12.22 -25.87
C GLY A 482 7.61 11.56 -25.31
N TYR A 483 6.70 12.37 -24.77
CA TYR A 483 5.41 11.90 -24.28
C TYR A 483 4.45 11.56 -25.43
N SER A 484 3.85 10.38 -25.37
CA SER A 484 2.78 9.94 -26.26
C SER A 484 1.46 9.77 -25.48
N PRO A 485 0.30 10.00 -26.13
CA PRO A 485 -0.99 9.76 -25.49
C PRO A 485 -1.14 8.31 -25.01
N LEU A 486 -1.58 8.14 -23.75
CA LEU A 486 -1.96 6.86 -23.19
C LEU A 486 -3.37 6.50 -23.66
N GLN A 487 -3.48 5.74 -24.75
CA GLN A 487 -4.75 5.28 -25.27
C GLN A 487 -5.28 4.14 -24.38
N THR A 488 -6.28 4.44 -23.56
CA THR A 488 -6.92 3.45 -22.68
C THR A 488 -7.84 2.53 -23.48
N ASN A 489 -8.72 3.10 -24.30
CA ASN A 489 -9.61 2.36 -25.20
C ASN A 489 -9.82 3.15 -26.52
N SER A 490 -10.74 2.76 -27.40
CA SER A 490 -10.92 3.42 -28.71
C SER A 490 -11.34 4.89 -28.66
N SER A 491 -11.91 5.35 -27.55
CA SER A 491 -12.48 6.70 -27.40
C SER A 491 -11.86 7.53 -26.28
N TYR A 492 -11.03 6.93 -25.42
CA TYR A 492 -10.49 7.60 -24.22
C TYR A 492 -8.97 7.53 -24.15
N VAL A 493 -8.37 8.70 -23.91
CA VAL A 493 -6.95 8.88 -23.58
C VAL A 493 -6.87 9.16 -22.08
N GLY A 494 -6.35 8.19 -21.32
CA GLY A 494 -6.31 8.27 -19.86
C GLY A 494 -5.08 8.98 -19.30
N GLY A 495 -4.17 9.48 -20.14
CA GLY A 495 -2.92 10.08 -19.67
C GLY A 495 -1.88 10.31 -20.75
N GLN A 496 -0.63 10.43 -20.32
CA GLN A 496 0.55 10.46 -21.18
C GLN A 496 1.58 9.48 -20.68
N VAL A 497 2.38 8.94 -21.60
CA VAL A 497 3.47 8.05 -21.26
C VAL A 497 4.75 8.42 -22.00
N ARG A 498 5.86 8.38 -21.27
CA ARG A 498 7.22 8.38 -21.78
C ARG A 498 7.76 6.97 -21.59
N GLN A 499 8.22 6.32 -22.65
CA GLN A 499 8.76 4.96 -22.59
C GLN A 499 9.93 4.80 -23.55
N HIS A 500 10.98 4.12 -23.07
CA HIS A 500 12.03 3.56 -23.91
C HIS A 500 12.33 2.14 -23.43
N GLY A 501 12.12 1.17 -24.33
CA GLY A 501 12.30 -0.25 -24.02
C GLY A 501 11.56 -0.67 -22.74
N ASN A 502 12.33 -1.11 -21.75
CA ASN A 502 11.86 -1.65 -20.48
C ASN A 502 11.53 -0.59 -19.41
N PHE A 503 11.82 0.70 -19.64
CA PHE A 503 11.55 1.76 -18.67
C PHE A 503 10.44 2.70 -19.15
N SER A 504 9.54 3.05 -18.23
CA SER A 504 8.39 3.89 -18.52
C SER A 504 7.97 4.76 -17.34
N PHE A 505 7.48 5.95 -17.67
CA PHE A 505 6.79 6.86 -16.75
C PHE A 505 5.44 7.27 -17.36
N ALA A 506 4.36 7.10 -16.61
CA ALA A 506 3.01 7.43 -17.01
C ALA A 506 2.39 8.44 -16.04
N ARG A 507 1.91 9.56 -16.59
CA ARG A 507 1.04 10.50 -15.89
C ARG A 507 -0.41 10.15 -16.23
N VAL A 508 -1.17 9.67 -15.26
CA VAL A 508 -2.57 9.29 -15.38
C VAL A 508 -3.45 10.48 -15.02
N TYR A 509 -4.35 10.84 -15.93
CA TYR A 509 -5.25 11.96 -15.73
C TYR A 509 -6.39 11.61 -14.79
N GLN A 510 -6.86 12.62 -14.05
CA GLN A 510 -8.06 12.52 -13.23
C GLN A 510 -7.94 11.40 -12.16
N ALA A 511 -6.73 11.19 -11.66
CA ALA A 511 -6.43 10.21 -10.63
C ALA A 511 -5.66 10.82 -9.46
N GLY A 512 -6.11 10.52 -8.24
CA GLY A 512 -5.40 10.79 -7.00
C GLY A 512 -4.33 9.73 -6.70
N HIS A 513 -4.09 9.50 -5.42
CA HIS A 513 -3.04 8.60 -4.92
C HIS A 513 -3.26 7.14 -5.37
N GLU A 514 -4.44 6.59 -5.10
CA GLU A 514 -4.85 5.22 -5.43
C GLU A 514 -5.29 5.08 -6.89
N VAL A 515 -4.37 5.22 -7.85
CA VAL A 515 -4.69 5.32 -9.29
C VAL A 515 -5.68 4.28 -9.80
N PRO A 516 -5.61 2.98 -9.42
CA PRO A 516 -6.59 2.00 -9.87
C PRO A 516 -8.01 2.23 -9.32
N ALA A 517 -8.17 2.86 -8.16
CA ALA A 517 -9.50 3.27 -7.69
C ALA A 517 -10.08 4.40 -8.57
N TYR A 518 -9.26 5.41 -8.88
CA TYR A 518 -9.71 6.59 -9.65
C TYR A 518 -9.91 6.32 -11.15
N GLN A 519 -9.01 5.53 -11.76
CA GLN A 519 -9.00 5.24 -13.20
C GLN A 519 -8.81 3.74 -13.45
N PRO A 520 -9.78 2.88 -13.05
CA PRO A 520 -9.60 1.43 -13.01
C PRO A 520 -9.23 0.81 -14.35
N GLN A 521 -9.90 1.23 -15.43
CA GLN A 521 -9.57 0.74 -16.78
C GLN A 521 -8.15 1.16 -17.20
N THR A 522 -7.77 2.42 -16.97
CA THR A 522 -6.46 2.93 -17.37
C THR A 522 -5.33 2.26 -16.60
N ALA A 523 -5.50 2.09 -15.29
CA ALA A 523 -4.54 1.39 -14.44
C ALA A 523 -4.38 -0.07 -14.86
N TYR A 524 -5.50 -0.78 -15.09
CA TYR A 524 -5.49 -2.15 -15.58
C TYR A 524 -4.75 -2.30 -16.92
N GLU A 525 -5.00 -1.38 -17.87
CA GLU A 525 -4.32 -1.39 -19.16
C GLU A 525 -2.81 -1.16 -19.04
N LEU A 526 -2.37 -0.24 -18.17
CA LEU A 526 -0.95 -0.02 -17.89
C LEU A 526 -0.29 -1.27 -17.30
N PHE A 527 -0.90 -1.83 -16.24
CA PHE A 527 -0.46 -3.06 -15.59
C PHE A 527 -0.33 -4.21 -16.61
N HIS A 528 -1.41 -4.50 -17.33
CA HIS A 528 -1.44 -5.59 -18.30
C HIS A 528 -0.40 -5.39 -19.42
N ARG A 529 -0.26 -4.16 -19.95
CA ARG A 529 0.73 -3.89 -21.02
C ARG A 529 2.16 -4.06 -20.53
N ALA A 530 2.47 -3.63 -19.31
CA ALA A 530 3.79 -3.79 -18.71
C ALA A 530 4.19 -5.27 -18.60
N LEU A 531 3.32 -6.13 -18.04
CA LEU A 531 3.62 -7.55 -17.84
C LEU A 531 3.69 -8.36 -19.15
N PHE A 532 2.90 -7.98 -20.15
CA PHE A 532 2.77 -8.72 -21.41
C PHE A 532 3.59 -8.12 -22.57
N ASN A 533 4.66 -7.38 -22.24
CA ASN A 533 5.64 -6.84 -23.18
C ASN A 533 4.99 -6.02 -24.31
N ARG A 534 4.09 -5.11 -23.93
CA ARG A 534 3.45 -4.16 -24.85
C ARG A 534 3.91 -2.75 -24.58
N ASP A 535 3.88 -1.91 -25.61
CA ASP A 535 4.01 -0.48 -25.38
C ASP A 535 2.85 0.03 -24.52
N LEU A 536 3.15 0.86 -23.55
CA LEU A 536 2.15 1.38 -22.62
C LEU A 536 1.21 2.36 -23.32
N ALA A 537 1.70 3.10 -24.33
CA ALA A 537 0.93 4.11 -25.04
C ALA A 537 -0.30 3.53 -25.73
N THR A 538 -0.15 2.41 -26.45
CA THR A 538 -1.22 1.88 -27.32
C THR A 538 -1.55 0.41 -27.10
N GLY A 539 -0.66 -0.36 -26.45
CA GLY A 539 -0.81 -1.81 -26.28
C GLY A 539 -0.58 -2.65 -27.54
N LYS A 540 -0.15 -2.04 -28.66
CA LYS A 540 -0.12 -2.69 -29.99
C LYS A 540 1.27 -3.19 -30.38
N ILE A 541 2.32 -2.51 -29.94
CA ILE A 541 3.72 -2.80 -30.24
C ILE A 541 4.22 -3.80 -29.21
N ASN A 542 4.90 -4.85 -29.67
CA ASN A 542 5.56 -5.81 -28.78
C ASN A 542 6.97 -5.31 -28.45
N THR A 543 7.21 -4.93 -27.20
CA THR A 543 8.49 -4.34 -26.74
C THR A 543 9.60 -5.39 -26.62
N ALA A 544 9.27 -6.66 -26.34
CA ALA A 544 10.25 -7.74 -26.34
C ALA A 544 10.83 -8.02 -27.74
N ARG A 545 10.06 -7.81 -28.81
CA ARG A 545 10.52 -7.92 -30.20
C ARG A 545 11.18 -6.64 -30.73
N ASN A 546 10.91 -5.51 -30.08
CA ASN A 546 11.44 -4.20 -30.46
C ASN A 546 12.00 -3.51 -29.22
N SER A 547 13.15 -3.99 -28.75
CA SER A 547 13.79 -3.51 -27.51
C SER A 547 14.25 -2.05 -27.58
N SER A 548 14.36 -1.47 -28.79
CA SER A 548 14.64 -0.05 -29.01
C SER A 548 13.40 0.82 -29.17
N TYR A 549 12.19 0.28 -28.94
CA TYR A 549 10.96 1.05 -28.96
C TYR A 549 11.07 2.29 -28.07
N SER A 550 10.64 3.43 -28.61
CA SER A 550 10.60 4.71 -27.90
C SER A 550 9.31 5.43 -28.22
N THR A 551 8.70 6.06 -27.22
CA THR A 551 7.61 7.01 -27.44
C THR A 551 8.13 8.30 -28.08
N SER A 552 7.23 9.03 -28.73
CA SER A 552 7.54 10.27 -29.43
C SER A 552 6.53 11.36 -29.08
N GLY A 553 6.96 12.61 -29.05
CA GLY A 553 6.09 13.76 -28.77
C GLY A 553 6.79 14.84 -27.96
N PRO A 554 6.05 15.72 -27.26
CA PRO A 554 6.64 16.78 -26.46
C PRO A 554 7.46 16.22 -25.29
N GLN A 555 8.48 16.96 -24.87
CA GLN A 555 9.34 16.56 -23.74
C GLN A 555 8.68 16.76 -22.37
N SER A 556 7.57 17.50 -22.31
CA SER A 556 6.88 17.85 -21.07
C SER A 556 5.37 17.80 -21.26
N THR A 557 4.63 17.43 -20.21
CA THR A 557 3.17 17.38 -20.19
C THR A 557 2.51 18.54 -19.44
N TRP A 558 3.29 19.51 -18.93
CA TRP A 558 2.77 20.63 -18.12
C TRP A 558 1.75 21.53 -18.82
N HIS A 559 1.82 21.59 -20.16
CA HIS A 559 0.86 22.31 -21.01
C HIS A 559 -0.51 21.62 -21.07
N ILE A 560 -0.60 20.34 -20.66
CA ILE A 560 -1.84 19.59 -20.62
C ILE A 560 -2.49 19.79 -19.25
N LYS A 561 -3.50 20.65 -19.26
CA LYS A 561 -4.32 21.00 -18.10
C LYS A 561 -5.60 20.17 -18.11
N ASN A 562 -6.10 19.85 -16.92
CA ASN A 562 -7.29 19.05 -16.71
C ASN A 562 -8.33 19.85 -15.94
N GLU A 563 -9.61 19.67 -16.26
CA GLU A 563 -10.69 20.27 -15.50
C GLU A 563 -10.89 19.54 -14.17
N ILE A 564 -11.27 20.28 -13.14
CA ILE A 564 -11.68 19.72 -11.86
C ILE A 564 -13.08 19.15 -12.03
N LEU A 565 -13.22 17.85 -11.75
CA LEU A 565 -14.52 17.17 -11.76
C LEU A 565 -15.30 17.47 -10.49
N ALA A 566 -16.61 17.24 -10.52
CA ALA A 566 -17.45 17.36 -9.32
C ALA A 566 -17.01 16.34 -8.25
N THR A 567 -16.74 16.83 -7.04
CA THR A 567 -16.42 16.01 -5.87
C THR A 567 -17.68 15.36 -5.32
N PRO A 568 -17.70 14.04 -5.05
CA PRO A 568 -18.79 13.41 -4.31
C PRO A 568 -18.99 14.04 -2.93
N GLU A 569 -20.20 13.97 -2.39
CA GLU A 569 -20.42 14.37 -0.99
C GLU A 569 -19.79 13.32 -0.04
N PRO A 570 -19.03 13.74 0.99
CA PRO A 570 -18.46 12.81 1.96
C PRO A 570 -19.52 11.98 2.69
N VAL A 571 -19.21 10.70 2.87
CA VAL A 571 -20.03 9.77 3.66
C VAL A 571 -19.37 9.58 5.01
N CYS A 572 -20.00 10.06 6.08
CA CYS A 572 -19.50 9.86 7.44
C CYS A 572 -19.60 8.39 7.85
N TYR A 573 -18.44 7.75 7.98
CA TYR A 573 -18.29 6.31 8.18
C TYR A 573 -17.57 6.05 9.52
N ILE A 574 -18.26 5.39 10.46
CA ILE A 574 -17.83 5.36 11.87
C ILE A 574 -16.58 4.51 12.15
N LEU A 575 -16.13 3.70 11.20
CA LEU A 575 -14.84 2.98 11.33
C LEU A 575 -13.66 3.80 10.81
N SER A 576 -13.91 5.01 10.30
CA SER A 576 -12.91 5.97 9.82
C SER A 576 -13.39 7.40 10.14
N LEU A 577 -13.67 7.67 11.42
CA LEU A 577 -14.37 8.89 11.86
C LEU A 577 -13.63 10.17 11.47
N GLU A 578 -12.34 10.29 11.80
CA GLU A 578 -11.59 11.54 11.58
C GLU A 578 -11.40 11.88 10.10
N SER A 579 -11.32 10.87 9.24
CA SER A 579 -11.08 11.03 7.80
C SER A 579 -12.37 11.27 7.01
N THR A 580 -13.53 10.81 7.50
CA THR A 580 -14.78 10.81 6.70
C THR A 580 -15.91 11.64 7.26
N CYS A 581 -15.83 12.08 8.52
CA CYS A 581 -16.91 12.78 9.21
C CYS A 581 -16.54 14.23 9.51
N SER A 582 -17.54 15.12 9.44
CA SER A 582 -17.44 16.47 10.00
C SER A 582 -17.41 16.46 11.53
N GLU A 583 -16.93 17.55 12.14
CA GLU A 583 -16.91 17.71 13.62
C GLU A 583 -18.29 17.50 14.26
N ASP A 584 -19.36 18.01 13.64
CA ASP A 584 -20.73 17.86 14.14
C ASP A 584 -21.20 16.40 14.10
N GLN A 585 -20.87 15.68 13.02
CA GLN A 585 -21.17 14.26 12.91
C GLN A 585 -20.40 13.44 13.95
N ILE A 586 -19.10 13.71 14.14
CA ILE A 586 -18.29 13.07 15.19
C ILE A 586 -18.91 13.32 16.56
N ALA A 587 -19.29 14.56 16.87
CA ALA A 587 -19.95 14.91 18.12
C ALA A 587 -21.28 14.16 18.31
N SER A 588 -22.05 13.95 17.25
CA SER A 588 -23.31 13.18 17.31
C SER A 588 -23.08 11.69 17.60
N VAL A 589 -22.00 11.10 17.08
CA VAL A 589 -21.61 9.72 17.37
C VAL A 589 -21.17 9.59 18.83
N LEU A 590 -20.31 10.49 19.30
CA LEU A 590 -19.83 10.52 20.69
C LEU A 590 -20.95 10.69 21.71
N ASN A 591 -21.94 11.53 21.39
CA ASN A 591 -23.10 11.77 22.25
C ASN A 591 -24.19 10.69 22.13
N ASN A 592 -23.99 9.66 21.31
CA ASN A 592 -24.97 8.63 20.99
C ASN A 592 -26.32 9.18 20.48
N THR A 593 -26.29 10.30 19.75
CA THR A 593 -27.47 10.87 19.09
C THR A 593 -27.57 10.52 17.61
N ALA A 594 -26.46 10.07 17.01
CA ALA A 594 -26.43 9.62 15.63
C ALA A 594 -27.26 8.34 15.42
N VAL A 595 -28.01 8.29 14.32
CA VAL A 595 -28.55 7.03 13.78
C VAL A 595 -27.52 6.46 12.82
N ILE A 596 -27.01 5.27 13.15
CA ILE A 596 -25.97 4.58 12.38
C ILE A 596 -26.59 3.34 11.74
N LYS A 597 -26.33 3.15 10.44
CA LYS A 597 -26.71 1.95 9.68
C LYS A 597 -25.55 1.56 8.78
N ASP A 598 -25.15 0.29 8.82
CA ASP A 598 -24.06 -0.24 8.00
C ASP A 598 -22.77 0.60 8.16
N TYR A 599 -22.49 0.99 9.43
CA TYR A 599 -21.41 1.90 9.83
C TYR A 599 -21.49 3.35 9.28
N ILE A 600 -22.58 3.73 8.60
CA ILE A 600 -22.79 5.08 8.06
C ILE A 600 -23.71 5.87 8.99
N VAL A 601 -23.37 7.14 9.25
CA VAL A 601 -24.28 8.09 9.93
C VAL A 601 -25.37 8.54 8.94
N VAL A 602 -26.61 8.10 9.17
CA VAL A 602 -27.76 8.41 8.30
C VAL A 602 -28.65 9.55 8.84
N ASP A 603 -28.52 9.87 10.12
CA ASP A 603 -29.09 11.06 10.78
C ASP A 603 -28.15 11.44 11.92
N ASP A 604 -27.73 12.70 11.99
CA ASP A 604 -26.84 13.24 13.02
C ASP A 604 -27.62 13.81 14.23
N GLY A 605 -28.95 13.74 14.19
CA GLY A 605 -29.83 14.28 15.23
C GLY A 605 -30.01 15.80 15.18
N SER A 606 -29.45 16.49 14.17
CA SER A 606 -29.63 17.94 13.96
C SER A 606 -31.01 18.29 13.41
N ARG A 607 -31.72 17.31 12.81
CA ARG A 607 -33.11 17.46 12.41
C ARG A 607 -34.02 17.38 13.64
N LYS A 608 -34.37 18.55 14.19
CA LYS A 608 -35.62 18.69 14.93
C LYS A 608 -36.73 18.19 14.01
N PHE A 609 -37.42 17.13 14.42
CA PHE A 609 -38.66 16.70 13.80
C PHE A 609 -39.68 17.85 13.86
N ASP A 610 -39.70 18.71 12.84
CA ASP A 610 -40.92 19.42 12.50
C ASP A 610 -41.88 18.35 11.97
N LYS A 611 -42.81 17.96 12.84
CA LYS A 611 -43.99 17.19 12.44
C LYS A 611 -44.78 18.03 11.43
N GLY A 612 -44.50 17.81 10.14
CA GLY A 612 -45.28 18.27 9.00
C GLY A 612 -45.71 17.08 8.13
N PRO A 613 -46.97 16.99 7.68
CA PRO A 613 -47.62 15.70 7.45
C PRO A 613 -47.54 15.30 5.98
N PHE A 614 -46.62 14.42 5.59
CA PHE A 614 -46.75 13.70 4.32
C PHE A 614 -46.10 12.33 4.42
N PHE A 615 -46.84 11.36 4.93
CA PHE A 615 -46.93 10.02 4.35
C PHE A 615 -48.29 9.44 4.73
N SER A 616 -49.27 9.64 3.85
CA SER A 616 -50.50 8.87 3.82
C SER A 616 -50.14 7.48 3.30
N THR A 617 -50.22 6.49 4.17
CA THR A 617 -50.39 5.09 3.78
C THR A 617 -51.74 4.95 3.10
N ASP A 618 -51.79 4.37 1.89
CA ASP A 618 -52.92 3.54 1.46
C ASP A 618 -52.51 2.62 0.29
N ASN A 619 -52.69 1.32 0.53
CA ASN A 619 -52.60 0.12 -0.32
C ASN A 619 -51.24 -0.36 -0.83
#